data_AF-A0A969BL54-F1
#
_entry.id   AF-A0A969BL54-F1
#
_cell.length_a   1.000
_cell.length_b   1.000
_cell.length_c   1.000
_cell.angle_alpha   90.00
_cell.angle_beta   90.00
_cell.angle_gamma   90.00
#
_symmetry.space_group_name_H-M   'P 1'
#
loop_
_entity.id
_entity.type
_entity.pdbx_description
1 polymer ?
#
loop_
_entity_poly.entity_id
_entity_poly.type
_entity_poly.pdbx_seq_one_letter_code
_entity_poly.pdbx_strand_id
1 'polypeptide(L)'
;MSDVTISQQQLDVARSCLHKLIEIQPNCADAYWNLCALMRQTDDYVLWRQTAEKYVQFCDRSDPIGSAIALIQAYYKTGMHSEALEQLAELEFKIYRDANILSEKILGAPIS
;
A
#
# COMPACT_ATOMS: atom_id res chain seq x y z
N MET A 1 14.28 -26.98 14.55
CA MET A 1 14.61 -26.60 13.16
C MET A 1 13.49 -26.90 12.17
N SER A 2 12.52 -27.79 12.47
CA SER A 2 11.39 -28.11 11.59
C SER A 2 10.35 -26.99 11.45
N ASP A 3 9.99 -26.29 12.52
CA ASP A 3 8.93 -25.27 12.46
C ASP A 3 9.26 -24.05 11.58
N VAL A 4 10.51 -23.58 11.61
CA VAL A 4 10.96 -22.43 10.80
C VAL A 4 10.92 -22.75 9.30
N THR A 5 11.28 -23.99 8.92
CA THR A 5 11.23 -24.41 7.52
C THR A 5 9.80 -24.56 7.01
N ILE A 6 8.90 -25.07 7.86
CA ILE A 6 7.48 -25.21 7.53
C ILE A 6 6.82 -23.84 7.37
N SER A 7 7.13 -22.87 8.25
CA SER A 7 6.59 -21.51 8.14
C SER A 7 7.08 -20.80 6.88
N GLN A 8 8.37 -20.91 6.54
CA GLN A 8 8.92 -20.29 5.33
C GLN A 8 8.26 -20.86 4.07
N GLN A 9 8.09 -22.18 4.02
CA GLN A 9 7.46 -22.86 2.88
C GLN A 9 6.00 -22.44 2.70
N GLN A 10 5.25 -22.21 3.78
CA GLN A 10 3.89 -21.71 3.70
C GLN A 10 3.81 -20.27 3.18
N LEU A 11 4.77 -19.41 3.55
CA LEU A 11 4.86 -18.05 3.03
C LEU A 11 5.15 -18.03 1.52
N ASP A 12 6.03 -18.91 1.04
CA ASP A 12 6.33 -19.01 -0.39
C ASP A 12 5.13 -19.49 -1.21
N VAL A 13 4.37 -20.46 -0.68
CA VAL A 13 3.12 -20.92 -1.31
C VAL A 13 2.09 -19.79 -1.35
N ALA A 14 1.88 -19.08 -0.24
CA ALA A 14 0.95 -17.96 -0.18
C ALA A 14 1.34 -16.86 -1.19
N ARG A 15 2.62 -16.49 -1.24
CA ARG A 15 3.15 -15.52 -2.21
C ARG A 15 2.88 -15.96 -3.65
N SER A 16 3.12 -17.23 -3.99
CA SER A 16 2.84 -17.76 -5.33
C SER A 16 1.36 -17.71 -5.69
N CYS A 17 0.47 -18.09 -4.77
CA CYS A 17 -0.98 -18.03 -4.96
C CYS A 17 -1.45 -16.59 -5.21
N LEU A 18 -0.95 -15.63 -4.43
CA LEU A 18 -1.30 -14.21 -4.57
C LEU A 18 -0.81 -13.63 -5.89
N HIS A 19 0.40 -13.98 -6.34
CA HIS A 19 0.90 -13.56 -7.66
C HIS A 19 0.02 -14.11 -8.80
N LYS A 20 -0.35 -15.39 -8.77
CA LYS A 20 -1.28 -15.97 -9.75
C LYS A 20 -2.64 -15.28 -9.74
N LEU A 21 -3.13 -14.90 -8.58
CA LEU A 21 -4.39 -14.16 -8.46
C LEU A 21 -4.30 -12.79 -9.14
N ILE A 22 -3.18 -12.07 -8.97
CA ILE A 22 -2.92 -10.80 -9.65
C ILE A 22 -2.76 -11.00 -11.17
N GLU A 23 -2.14 -12.08 -11.62
CA GLU A 23 -2.03 -12.41 -13.06
C GLU A 23 -3.40 -12.65 -13.71
N ILE A 24 -4.31 -13.34 -13.02
CA ILE A 24 -5.67 -13.61 -13.50
C ILE A 24 -6.55 -12.36 -13.38
N GLN A 25 -6.43 -11.65 -12.27
CA GLN A 25 -7.23 -10.48 -11.94
C GLN A 25 -6.33 -9.34 -11.43
N PRO A 26 -5.83 -8.48 -12.33
CA PRO A 26 -4.93 -7.40 -11.97
C PRO A 26 -5.52 -6.36 -11.03
N ASN A 27 -6.85 -6.29 -10.87
CA ASN A 27 -7.53 -5.35 -9.97
C ASN A 27 -8.02 -6.02 -8.66
N CYS A 28 -7.39 -7.12 -8.24
CA CYS A 28 -7.73 -7.79 -7.00
C CYS A 28 -7.07 -7.11 -5.79
N ALA A 29 -7.79 -6.19 -5.13
CA ALA A 29 -7.30 -5.45 -3.97
C ALA A 29 -6.82 -6.36 -2.83
N ASP A 30 -7.61 -7.39 -2.48
CA ASP A 30 -7.25 -8.36 -1.44
C ASP A 30 -5.91 -9.06 -1.75
N ALA A 31 -5.62 -9.34 -3.02
CA ALA A 31 -4.38 -9.97 -3.42
C ALA A 31 -3.18 -9.07 -3.11
N TYR A 32 -3.26 -7.79 -3.50
CA TYR A 32 -2.21 -6.82 -3.21
C TYR A 32 -2.05 -6.56 -1.71
N TRP A 33 -3.16 -6.38 -0.98
CA TRP A 33 -3.12 -6.16 0.47
C TRP A 33 -2.40 -7.29 1.20
N ASN A 34 -2.76 -8.53 0.88
CA ASN A 34 -2.14 -9.71 1.47
C ASN A 34 -0.67 -9.88 1.04
N LEU A 35 -0.32 -9.52 -0.20
CA LEU A 35 1.06 -9.58 -0.66
C LEU A 35 1.94 -8.53 0.05
N CYS A 36 1.45 -7.30 0.20
CA CYS A 36 2.10 -6.26 1.01
C CYS A 36 2.23 -6.70 2.48
N ALA A 37 1.19 -7.33 3.06
CA ALA A 37 1.23 -7.84 4.42
C ALA A 37 2.30 -8.91 4.62
N LEU A 38 2.47 -9.80 3.65
CA LEU A 38 3.51 -10.84 3.65
C LEU A 38 4.91 -10.21 3.56
N MET A 39 5.11 -9.23 2.69
CA MET A 39 6.43 -8.59 2.51
C MET A 39 6.87 -7.77 3.72
N ARG A 40 5.91 -7.19 4.47
CA ARG A 40 6.18 -6.56 5.77
C ARG A 40 6.83 -7.51 6.79
N GLN A 41 6.62 -8.82 6.64
CA GLN A 41 7.16 -9.84 7.55
C GLN A 41 8.51 -10.39 7.08
N THR A 42 8.85 -10.25 5.80
CA THR A 42 10.05 -10.85 5.21
C THR A 42 11.14 -9.84 4.85
N ASP A 43 10.99 -8.57 5.26
CA ASP A 43 11.92 -7.45 4.96
C ASP A 43 12.27 -7.29 3.47
N ASP A 44 11.39 -7.74 2.57
CA ASP A 44 11.56 -7.63 1.11
C ASP A 44 11.07 -6.26 0.63
N TYR A 45 11.83 -5.24 0.99
CA TYR A 45 11.44 -3.83 0.86
C TYR A 45 11.28 -3.36 -0.58
N VAL A 46 12.12 -3.86 -1.50
CA VAL A 46 12.05 -3.47 -2.92
C VAL A 46 10.76 -4.02 -3.53
N LEU A 47 10.49 -5.31 -3.30
CA LEU A 47 9.30 -5.95 -3.84
C LEU A 47 8.03 -5.41 -3.17
N TRP A 48 8.08 -5.04 -1.89
CA TRP A 48 6.96 -4.40 -1.19
C TRP A 48 6.57 -3.09 -1.84
N ARG A 49 7.54 -2.20 -2.13
CA ARG A 49 7.25 -0.94 -2.84
C ARG A 49 6.62 -1.18 -4.20
N GLN A 50 7.21 -2.04 -5.02
CA GLN A 50 6.68 -2.37 -6.35
C GLN A 50 5.25 -2.92 -6.28
N THR A 51 4.96 -3.72 -5.26
CA THR A 51 3.62 -4.27 -5.02
C THR A 51 2.64 -3.16 -4.64
N ALA A 52 3.03 -2.26 -3.74
CA ALA A 52 2.18 -1.15 -3.32
C ALA A 52 1.93 -0.14 -4.45
N GLU A 53 2.92 0.14 -5.28
CA GLU A 53 2.78 0.98 -6.48
C GLU A 53 1.79 0.38 -7.48
N LYS A 54 1.89 -0.93 -7.74
CA LYS A 54 0.91 -1.65 -8.57
C LYS A 54 -0.47 -1.66 -7.92
N TYR A 55 -0.56 -1.78 -6.60
CA TYR A 55 -1.83 -1.75 -5.89
C TYR A 55 -2.57 -0.43 -6.14
N VAL A 56 -1.88 0.71 -5.98
CA VAL A 56 -2.42 2.02 -6.35
C VAL A 56 -2.80 2.05 -7.83
N GLN A 57 -1.91 1.60 -8.72
CA GLN A 57 -2.17 1.62 -10.17
C GLN A 57 -3.45 0.88 -10.58
N PHE A 58 -3.72 -0.30 -10.01
CA PHE A 58 -4.83 -1.15 -10.44
C PHE A 58 -6.07 -1.07 -9.57
N CYS A 59 -5.95 -0.62 -8.31
CA CYS A 59 -7.03 -0.67 -7.34
C CYS A 59 -7.36 0.67 -6.68
N ASP A 60 -6.70 1.79 -7.03
CA ASP A 60 -7.00 3.12 -6.43
C ASP A 60 -8.50 3.48 -6.54
N ARG A 61 -9.18 3.06 -7.61
CA ARG A 61 -10.63 3.31 -7.73
C ARG A 61 -11.48 2.43 -6.80
N SER A 62 -11.11 1.17 -6.61
CA SER A 62 -11.89 0.20 -5.83
C SER A 62 -11.57 0.25 -4.35
N ASP A 63 -10.33 0.59 -4.00
CA ASP A 63 -9.82 0.65 -2.64
C ASP A 63 -8.77 1.77 -2.49
N PRO A 64 -9.18 3.05 -2.63
CA PRO A 64 -8.27 4.20 -2.62
C PRO A 64 -7.51 4.34 -1.31
N ILE A 65 -8.18 4.05 -0.19
CA ILE A 65 -7.59 4.20 1.15
C ILE A 65 -6.61 3.06 1.41
N GLY A 66 -6.99 1.81 1.13
CA GLY A 66 -6.12 0.65 1.36
C GLY A 66 -4.85 0.70 0.50
N SER A 67 -4.98 1.04 -0.78
CA SER A 67 -3.83 1.17 -1.68
C SER A 67 -2.88 2.30 -1.27
N ALA A 68 -3.41 3.47 -0.89
CA ALA A 68 -2.60 4.60 -0.43
C ALA A 68 -1.86 4.27 0.88
N ILE A 69 -2.54 3.66 1.86
CA ILE A 69 -1.91 3.23 3.12
C ILE A 69 -0.76 2.25 2.86
N ALA A 70 -0.96 1.28 1.95
CA ALA A 70 0.07 0.31 1.61
C ALA A 70 1.33 1.00 1.04
N LEU A 71 1.15 2.01 0.18
CA LEU A 71 2.25 2.77 -0.43
C LEU A 71 2.98 3.66 0.60
N ILE A 72 2.24 4.40 1.41
CA ILE A 72 2.80 5.25 2.48
C ILE A 72 3.66 4.40 3.43
N GLN A 73 3.17 3.23 3.83
CA GLN A 73 3.93 2.35 4.71
C GLN A 73 5.21 1.82 4.06
N ALA A 74 5.16 1.46 2.77
CA ALA A 74 6.33 1.00 2.03
C ALA A 74 7.38 2.10 1.91
N TYR A 75 6.99 3.33 1.57
CA TYR A 75 7.90 4.48 1.53
C TYR A 75 8.48 4.83 2.89
N TYR A 76 7.66 4.87 3.93
CA TYR A 76 8.11 5.13 5.29
C TYR A 76 9.16 4.10 5.77
N LYS A 77 8.91 2.80 5.52
CA LYS A 77 9.82 1.73 5.94
C LYS A 77 11.12 1.66 5.13
N THR A 78 11.13 2.20 3.91
CA THR A 78 12.32 2.23 3.05
C THR A 78 13.11 3.54 3.12
N GLY A 79 12.75 4.45 4.03
CA GLY A 79 13.45 5.73 4.22
C GLY A 79 13.04 6.83 3.24
N MET A 80 12.04 6.58 2.39
CA MET A 80 11.48 7.54 1.43
C MET A 80 10.45 8.43 2.15
N HIS A 81 10.92 9.17 3.16
CA HIS A 81 10.04 9.92 4.06
C HIS A 81 9.33 11.08 3.37
N SER A 82 9.97 11.72 2.39
CA SER A 82 9.38 12.82 1.63
C SER A 82 8.20 12.34 0.78
N GLU A 83 8.39 11.23 0.08
CA GLU A 83 7.38 10.59 -0.76
C GLU A 83 6.22 10.05 0.09
N ALA A 84 6.52 9.49 1.27
CA ALA A 84 5.49 9.07 2.22
C ALA A 84 4.63 10.25 2.71
N LEU A 85 5.24 11.40 2.99
CA LEU A 85 4.54 12.62 3.41
C LEU A 85 3.66 13.19 2.30
N GLU A 86 4.17 13.23 1.06
CA GLU A 86 3.40 13.67 -0.10
C GLU A 86 2.15 12.80 -0.31
N GLN A 87 2.31 11.47 -0.27
CA GLN A 87 1.20 10.53 -0.40
C GLN A 87 0.19 10.63 0.74
N LEU A 88 0.66 10.94 1.96
CA LEU A 88 -0.22 11.17 3.10
C LEU A 88 -1.06 12.45 2.92
N ALA A 89 -0.45 13.53 2.43
CA ALA A 89 -1.16 14.77 2.12
C ALA A 89 -2.20 14.58 1.00
N GLU A 90 -1.86 13.80 -0.04
CA GLU A 90 -2.80 13.48 -1.12
C GLU A 90 -4.00 12.67 -0.60
N LEU A 91 -3.76 11.65 0.23
CA LEU A 91 -4.81 10.85 0.86
C LEU A 91 -5.71 11.70 1.76
N GLU A 92 -5.11 12.56 2.59
CA GLU A 92 -5.84 13.50 3.45
C GLU A 92 -6.77 14.39 2.61
N PHE A 93 -6.25 14.99 1.54
CA PHE A 93 -7.04 15.81 0.62
C PHE A 93 -8.21 15.03 0.00
N LYS A 94 -7.97 13.80 -0.49
CA LYS A 94 -9.02 12.93 -1.04
C LYS A 94 -10.12 12.64 -0.01
N ILE A 95 -9.75 12.29 1.23
CA ILE A 95 -10.71 11.99 2.30
C ILE A 95 -11.59 13.21 2.61
N TYR A 96 -11.00 14.39 2.78
CA TYR A 96 -11.78 15.59 3.09
C TYR A 96 -12.69 16.04 1.94
N ARG A 97 -12.20 15.91 0.69
CA ARG A 97 -13.00 16.16 -0.50
C ARG A 97 -14.21 15.24 -0.54
N ASP A 98 -14.00 13.93 -0.38
CA ASP A 98 -15.07 12.92 -0.51
C ASP A 98 -16.06 12.97 0.66
N ALA A 99 -15.60 13.37 1.85
CA ALA A 99 -16.46 13.63 3.00
C ALA A 99 -17.28 14.94 2.86
N ASN A 100 -16.99 15.76 1.85
CA ASN A 100 -17.54 17.11 1.67
C ASN A 100 -17.23 18.04 2.87
N ILE A 101 -16.09 17.82 3.54
CA ILE A 101 -15.61 18.56 4.73
C ILE A 101 -14.34 19.34 4.36
N LEU A 102 -14.27 19.90 3.16
CA LEU A 102 -13.24 20.88 2.80
C LEU A 102 -13.54 22.18 3.55
N SER A 103 -13.21 22.22 4.84
CA SER A 103 -13.20 23.47 5.61
C SER A 103 -11.99 24.32 5.20
N GLU A 104 -12.13 25.65 5.25
CA GLU A 104 -11.09 26.65 4.89
C GLU A 104 -9.74 26.44 5.60
N LYS A 105 -9.68 25.58 6.62
CA LYS A 105 -8.45 25.25 7.35
C LYS A 105 -7.41 24.48 6.51
N ILE A 106 -7.84 23.79 5.44
CA ILE A 106 -6.95 23.01 4.55
C ILE A 106 -6.34 23.90 3.46
N LEU A 107 -7.02 24.99 3.10
CA LEU A 107 -6.46 26.03 2.23
C LEU A 107 -5.63 26.98 3.09
N GLY A 108 -4.39 26.59 3.37
CA GLY A 108 -3.38 27.56 3.79
C GLY A 108 -3.35 28.72 2.78
N ALA A 109 -3.99 29.83 3.12
CA ALA A 109 -3.91 31.09 2.41
C ALA A 109 -3.65 32.20 3.41
N PRO A 110 -2.85 33.19 3.00
CA PRO A 110 -1.40 33.15 2.94
C PRO A 110 -0.77 33.53 4.29
N ILE A 111 0.55 33.37 4.41
CA ILE A 111 1.34 34.01 5.47
C ILE A 111 1.16 35.54 5.25
N SER A 112 0.33 36.19 6.08
CA SER A 112 0.25 37.65 6.18
C SER A 112 1.44 38.22 6.93
#